data_AF-A0A7X5CYU8-F1
#
_entry.id   AF-A0A7X5CYU8-F1
#
_cell.length_a   1.000
_cell.length_b   1.000
_cell.length_c   1.000
_cell.angle_alpha   90.00
_cell.angle_beta   90.00
_cell.angle_gamma   90.00
#
_symmetry.space_group_name_H-M   'P 1'
#
loop_
_entity.id
_entity.type
_entity.pdbx_description
1 polymer ?
#
loop_
_entity_poly.entity_id
_entity_poly.type
_entity_poly.pdbx_seq_one_letter_code
_entity_poly.pdbx_strand_id
1 'polypeptide(L)'
;MNETFLQRPEFQKLGEQKIAILQELAQKAKGKEPMELLELLQIYGQKLTGGNAIAPAERTALLTAMEESLENEEKMQFQKAVQMLKIMGKL
;
A
#
# COMPACT_ATOMS: atom_id res chain seq x y z
N MET A 1 -4.76 -9.67 7.34
CA MET A 1 -5.54 -8.83 6.42
C MET A 1 -6.97 -9.30 6.55
N ASN A 2 -7.89 -8.45 7.01
CA ASN A 2 -9.29 -8.82 7.17
C ASN A 2 -9.93 -9.02 5.79
N GLU A 3 -10.67 -10.11 5.59
CA GLU A 3 -11.34 -10.43 4.31
C GLU A 3 -12.33 -9.34 3.87
N THR A 4 -12.91 -8.60 4.82
CA THR A 4 -13.76 -7.42 4.59
C THR A 4 -13.06 -6.26 3.89
N PHE A 5 -11.72 -6.21 3.92
CA PHE A 5 -10.95 -5.15 3.30
C PHE A 5 -10.97 -5.22 1.77
N LEU A 6 -10.92 -6.43 1.22
CA LEU A 6 -10.97 -6.68 -0.23
C LEU A 6 -12.35 -6.39 -0.82
N GLN A 7 -13.37 -6.28 0.03
CA GLN A 7 -14.73 -5.91 -0.38
C GLN A 7 -14.91 -4.41 -0.56
N ARG A 8 -13.92 -3.57 -0.20
CA ARG A 8 -14.02 -2.12 -0.39
C ARG A 8 -14.09 -1.77 -1.88
N PRO A 9 -14.85 -0.73 -2.28
CA PRO A 9 -15.02 -0.35 -3.69
C PRO A 9 -13.71 -0.03 -4.41
N GLU A 10 -12.69 0.44 -3.69
CA GLU A 10 -11.37 0.71 -4.28
C GLU A 10 -10.65 -0.56 -4.71
N PHE A 11 -10.91 -1.70 -4.04
CA PHE A 11 -10.31 -2.99 -4.32
C PHE A 11 -11.11 -3.80 -5.34
N GLN A 12 -12.43 -3.66 -5.35
CA GLN A 12 -13.28 -4.33 -6.36
C GLN A 12 -13.03 -3.83 -7.78
N LYS A 13 -12.58 -2.58 -7.93
CA LYS A 13 -12.17 -2.02 -9.23
C LYS A 13 -10.79 -2.52 -9.68
N LEU A 14 -10.03 -3.15 -8.79
CA LEU A 14 -8.75 -3.74 -9.09
C LEU A 14 -8.99 -5.19 -9.48
N GLY A 15 -8.57 -5.58 -10.69
CA GLY A 15 -8.66 -6.98 -11.11
C GLY A 15 -7.90 -7.91 -10.15
N GLU A 16 -8.23 -9.19 -10.17
CA GLU A 16 -7.73 -10.21 -9.24
C GLU A 16 -6.19 -10.24 -9.11
N GLN A 17 -5.47 -10.00 -10.20
CA GLN A 17 -4.00 -9.92 -10.19
C GLN A 17 -3.48 -8.77 -9.30
N LYS A 18 -4.13 -7.60 -9.35
CA LYS A 18 -3.75 -6.44 -8.54
C LYS A 18 -4.06 -6.69 -7.07
N ILE A 19 -5.17 -7.36 -6.78
CA ILE A 19 -5.52 -7.79 -5.42
C ILE A 19 -4.44 -8.72 -4.85
N ALA A 20 -3.97 -9.70 -5.63
CA ALA A 20 -2.91 -10.62 -5.19
C ALA A 20 -1.60 -9.88 -4.84
N ILE A 21 -1.21 -8.88 -5.65
CA ILE A 21 -0.03 -8.03 -5.38
C ILE A 21 -0.19 -7.28 -4.05
N LEU A 22 -1.38 -6.74 -3.78
CA LEU A 22 -1.67 -5.99 -2.54
C LEU A 22 -1.69 -6.89 -1.31
N GLN A 23 -2.18 -8.12 -1.43
CA GLN A 23 -2.11 -9.11 -0.37
C GLN A 23 -0.66 -9.51 -0.07
N GLU A 24 0.15 -9.71 -1.10
CA GLU A 24 1.58 -10.02 -0.94
C GLU A 24 2.31 -8.87 -0.24
N LEU A 25 2.05 -7.61 -0.65
CA LEU A 25 2.58 -6.41 0.03
C LEU A 25 2.24 -6.41 1.52
N ALA A 26 0.96 -6.61 1.85
CA ALA A 26 0.48 -6.63 3.23
C ALA A 26 1.17 -7.72 4.07
N GLN A 27 1.48 -8.89 3.49
CA GLN A 27 2.23 -9.91 4.22
C GLN A 27 3.69 -9.53 4.43
N LYS A 28 4.32 -8.89 3.44
CA LYS A 28 5.73 -8.50 3.52
C LYS A 28 6.00 -7.28 4.38
N ALA A 29 4.99 -6.43 4.58
CA ALA A 29 5.09 -5.20 5.38
C ALA A 29 5.11 -5.44 6.90
N LYS A 30 4.61 -6.59 7.38
CA LYS A 30 4.56 -6.88 8.83
C LYS A 30 5.95 -6.93 9.46
N GLY A 31 6.15 -6.21 10.56
CA GLY A 31 7.40 -6.21 11.31
C GLY A 31 8.57 -5.60 10.54
N LYS A 32 8.30 -4.73 9.57
CA LYS A 32 9.29 -4.02 8.78
C LYS A 32 9.51 -2.62 9.29
N GLU A 33 10.77 -2.17 9.24
CA GLU A 33 11.12 -0.81 9.61
C GLU A 33 10.54 0.20 8.60
N PRO A 34 10.29 1.46 9.01
CA PRO A 34 9.68 2.47 8.14
C PRO A 34 10.36 2.66 6.79
N MET A 35 11.69 2.55 6.72
CA MET A 35 12.43 2.67 5.46
C MET A 35 12.16 1.47 4.54
N GLU A 36 12.14 0.26 5.08
CA GLU A 36 11.80 -0.96 4.33
C GLU A 36 10.35 -0.92 3.83
N LEU A 37 9.43 -0.34 4.61
CA LEU A 37 8.04 -0.12 4.19
C LEU A 37 7.96 0.81 2.98
N LEU A 38 8.76 1.89 2.95
CA LEU A 38 8.82 2.80 1.81
C LEU A 38 9.40 2.13 0.56
N GLU A 39 10.44 1.30 0.71
CA GLU A 39 10.99 0.50 -0.39
C GLU A 39 9.95 -0.50 -0.92
N LEU A 40 9.23 -1.18 -0.02
CA LEU A 40 8.14 -2.08 -0.39
C LEU A 40 7.03 -1.33 -1.14
N LEU A 41 6.63 -0.12 -0.72
CA LEU A 41 5.67 0.68 -1.47
C LEU A 41 6.15 0.97 -2.90
N GLN A 42 7.43 1.30 -3.09
CA GLN A 42 7.95 1.57 -4.43
C GLN A 42 7.94 0.32 -5.31
N ILE A 43 8.44 -0.81 -4.79
CA ILE A 43 8.51 -2.09 -5.50
C ILE A 43 7.11 -2.56 -5.89
N TYR A 44 6.18 -2.57 -4.93
CA TYR A 44 4.82 -3.04 -5.17
C TYR A 44 3.99 -2.05 -5.96
N GLY A 45 4.27 -0.75 -5.86
CA GLY A 45 3.71 0.26 -6.76
C GLY A 45 4.08 -0.02 -8.22
N GLN A 46 5.34 -0.30 -8.51
CA GLN A 46 5.78 -0.67 -9.86
C GLN A 46 5.16 -1.99 -10.34
N LYS A 47 5.07 -3.01 -9.47
CA LYS A 47 4.40 -4.27 -9.81
C LYS A 47 2.92 -4.07 -10.12
N LEU A 48 2.23 -3.23 -9.35
CA LEU A 48 0.80 -2.97 -9.48
C LEU A 48 0.47 -2.25 -10.79
N THR A 49 1.34 -1.35 -11.24
CA THR A 49 1.15 -0.56 -12.47
C THR A 49 1.82 -1.14 -13.70
N GLY A 50 2.68 -2.14 -13.54
CA GLY A 50 3.54 -2.66 -14.61
C GLY A 50 4.56 -1.62 -15.09
N GLY A 51 4.98 -0.70 -14.23
CA GLY A 51 5.89 0.40 -14.57
C GLY A 51 5.20 1.64 -15.16
N ASN A 52 3.87 1.63 -15.31
CA ASN A 52 3.09 2.81 -15.69
C ASN A 52 2.89 3.76 -14.52
N ALA A 53 2.38 4.97 -14.80
CA ALA A 53 1.97 5.90 -13.77
C ALA A 53 0.88 5.28 -12.88
N ILE A 54 1.04 5.41 -11.55
CA ILE A 54 0.07 4.88 -10.60
C ILE A 54 -1.21 5.70 -10.62
N ALA A 55 -2.34 5.06 -10.88
CA ALA A 55 -3.63 5.73 -10.83
C ALA A 55 -3.98 6.09 -9.38
N PRO A 56 -4.77 7.16 -9.14
CA PRO A 56 -5.16 7.54 -7.78
C PRO A 56 -5.80 6.40 -6.98
N ALA A 57 -6.64 5.57 -7.62
CA ALA A 57 -7.28 4.43 -6.98
C ALA A 57 -6.28 3.33 -6.58
N GLU A 58 -5.30 3.05 -7.45
CA GLU A 58 -4.24 2.07 -7.20
C GLU A 58 -3.33 2.52 -6.06
N ARG A 59 -2.99 3.81 -6.04
CA ARG A 59 -2.20 4.42 -4.97
C ARG A 59 -2.91 4.33 -3.63
N THR A 60 -4.20 4.66 -3.58
CA THR A 60 -5.01 4.51 -2.36
C THR A 60 -5.00 3.06 -1.91
N ALA A 61 -5.29 2.11 -2.81
CA ALA A 61 -5.32 0.70 -2.47
C ALA A 61 -3.96 0.17 -1.97
N LEU A 62 -2.86 0.60 -2.57
CA LEU A 62 -1.49 0.27 -2.16
C LEU A 62 -1.20 0.73 -0.73
N LEU A 63 -1.46 2.01 -0.46
CA LEU A 63 -1.23 2.60 0.85
C LEU A 63 -2.11 1.95 1.91
N THR A 64 -3.39 1.77 1.62
CA THR A 64 -4.32 1.18 2.58
C THR A 64 -4.02 -0.30 2.82
N ALA A 65 -3.61 -1.07 1.80
CA ALA A 65 -3.23 -2.47 2.00
C ALA A 65 -2.01 -2.62 2.92
N MET A 66 -1.01 -1.74 2.78
CA MET A 66 0.12 -1.68 3.70
C MET A 66 -0.33 -1.24 5.10
N GLU A 67 -1.08 -0.15 5.20
CA GLU A 67 -1.54 0.40 6.48
C GLU A 67 -2.36 -0.59 7.31
N GLU A 68 -3.23 -1.38 6.68
CA GLU A 68 -4.05 -2.41 7.34
C GLU A 68 -3.27 -3.66 7.73
N SER A 69 -2.01 -3.75 7.30
CA SER A 69 -1.12 -4.85 7.67
C SER A 69 -0.22 -4.56 8.87
N LEU A 70 -0.13 -3.30 9.26
CA LEU A 70 0.74 -2.80 10.33
C LEU A 70 0.01 -2.75 11.67
N GLU A 71 0.77 -2.89 12.75
CA GLU A 71 0.25 -2.69 14.11
C GLU A 71 0.08 -1.20 14.44
N ASN A 72 -0.61 -0.88 15.53
CA ASN A 72 -1.00 0.51 15.84
C ASN A 72 0.19 1.50 15.90
N GLU A 73 1.33 1.08 16.44
CA GLU A 73 2.53 1.92 16.53
C GLU A 73 3.18 2.12 15.15
N GLU A 74 3.36 1.04 14.39
CA GLU A 74 3.89 1.04 13.02
C GLU A 74 2.99 1.87 12.08
N LYS A 75 1.67 1.72 12.22
CA LYS A 75 0.65 2.46 11.45
C LYS A 75 0.78 3.96 11.63
N MET A 76 1.01 4.43 12.87
CA MET A 76 1.22 5.85 13.14
C MET A 76 2.48 6.40 12.45
N GLN A 77 3.59 5.64 12.51
CA GLN A 77 4.84 6.04 11.87
C GLN A 77 4.70 6.04 10.34
N PHE A 78 4.05 5.02 9.80
CA PHE A 78 3.75 4.90 8.39
C PHE A 78 2.86 6.05 7.88
N GLN A 79 1.78 6.38 8.58
CA GLN A 79 0.91 7.51 8.23
C GLN A 79 1.67 8.84 8.20
N LYS A 80 2.58 9.08 9.16
CA LYS A 80 3.45 10.27 9.16
C LYS A 80 4.38 10.30 7.96
N ALA A 81 5.00 9.16 7.60
CA ALA A 81 5.85 9.05 6.42
C ALA A 81 5.06 9.34 5.13
N VAL A 82 3.86 8.77 5.00
CA VAL A 82 2.96 9.01 3.86
C VAL A 82 2.53 10.47 3.77
N GLN A 83 2.20 11.12 4.89
CA GLN A 83 1.87 12.55 4.92
C GLN A 83 3.04 13.42 4.48
N MET A 84 4.27 13.13 4.95
CA MET A 84 5.46 13.85 4.51
C MET A 84 5.68 13.73 2.99
N LEU A 85 5.50 12.52 2.43
CA LEU A 85 5.65 12.31 1.00
C LEU A 85 4.60 13.07 0.16
N LYS A 86 3.37 13.20 0.67
CA LYS A 86 2.31 14.03 0.05
C LYS A 86 2.70 15.51 0.04
N ILE A 87 3.20 16.04 1.15
CA ILE A 87 3.65 17.44 1.25
C ILE A 87 4.80 17.72 0.28
N MET A 88 5.71 16.75 0.09
CA MET A 88 6.83 16.87 -0.84
C MET A 88 6.47 16.65 -2.31
N GLY A 89 5.19 16.39 -2.64
CA GLY A 89 4.76 16.09 -4.02
C GLY A 89 5.35 14.80 -4.60
N LYS A 90 5.94 13.94 -3.76
CA LYS A 90 6.53 12.65 -4.16
C LYS A 90 5.52 11.52 -4.12
N LEU A 91 4.29 11.85 -3.76
CA LEU A 91 3.17 10.94 -3.69
C LEU A 91 2.00 11.63 -4.37
#